data_AF-A0A819VW37-F1
#
_entry.id   AF-A0A819VW37-F1
#
_cell.length_a   1.000
_cell.length_b   1.000
_cell.length_c   1.000
_cell.angle_alpha   90.00
_cell.angle_beta   90.00
_cell.angle_gamma   90.00
#
_symmetry.space_group_name_H-M   'P 1'
#
loop_
_entity.id
_entity.type
_entity.pdbx_description
1 polymer ?
#
loop_
_entity_poly.entity_id
_entity_poly.type
_entity_poly.pdbx_seq_one_letter_code
_entity_poly.pdbx_strand_id
1 'polypeptide(L)' 'MDINTWIRFIILVNYTVGVTAIDYYKILGVKPDATEKEIKRKFRQLAIKYHPDKNKDP' A
#
# COMPACT_ATOMS: atom_id res chain seq x y z
N MET A 1 -13.96 21.02 -31.10
CA MET A 1 -13.56 20.43 -29.80
C MET A 1 -13.49 21.57 -28.80
N ASP A 2 -14.22 21.43 -27.70
CA ASP A 2 -14.42 22.46 -26.68
C ASP A 2 -13.47 22.32 -25.48
N ILE A 3 -13.22 23.43 -24.80
CA ILE A 3 -12.32 23.53 -23.64
C ILE A 3 -12.75 22.59 -22.50
N ASN A 4 -14.06 22.36 -22.33
CA ASN A 4 -14.58 21.47 -21.30
C ASN A 4 -14.20 20.00 -21.57
N THR A 5 -14.10 19.61 -22.84
CA THR A 5 -13.58 18.30 -23.25
C THR A 5 -12.08 18.17 -22.90
N TRP A 6 -11.28 19.21 -23.10
CA TRP A 6 -9.86 19.21 -22.71
C TRP A 6 -9.65 19.16 -21.19
N ILE A 7 -10.47 19.89 -20.43
CA ILE A 7 -10.44 19.84 -18.96
C ILE A 7 -10.77 18.43 -18.46
N ARG A 8 -11.77 17.76 -19.04
CA ARG A 8 -12.12 16.38 -18.68
C ARG A 8 -10.98 15.39 -18.95
N PHE A 9 -10.26 15.57 -20.05
CA PHE A 9 -9.08 14.75 -20.37
C PHE A 9 -7.92 14.99 -19.39
N ILE A 10 -7.61 16.25 -19.06
CA ILE A 10 -6.52 16.58 -18.12
C ILE A 10 -6.81 16.03 -16.72
N ILE A 11 -8.05 16.16 -16.25
CA ILE A 11 -8.48 15.59 -14.97
C ILE A 11 -8.32 14.07 -15.02
N LEU A 12 -8.86 13.40 -16.02
CA LEU A 12 -8.79 11.94 -16.15
C LEU A 12 -7.35 11.40 -16.18
N VAL A 13 -6.42 12.11 -16.82
CA VAL A 13 -4.99 11.73 -16.86
C VAL A 13 -4.33 11.85 -15.47
N ASN A 14 -4.59 12.93 -14.72
CA ASN A 14 -3.96 13.15 -13.41
C ASN A 14 -4.36 12.11 -12.34
N TYR A 15 -5.57 11.56 -12.38
CA TYR A 15 -6.00 10.54 -11.41
C TYR A 15 -5.27 9.20 -11.57
N THR A 16 -4.58 8.95 -12.70
CA THR A 16 -3.94 7.65 -12.98
C THR A 16 -2.48 7.58 -12.51
N VAL A 17 -1.81 8.72 -12.31
CA VAL A 17 -0.39 8.81 -11.96
C VAL A 17 -0.20 8.93 -10.45
N GLY A 18 -0.79 8.01 -9.68
CA GLY A 18 -0.90 8.15 -8.22
C GLY A 18 -0.30 7.05 -7.35
N VAL A 19 0.31 5.99 -7.91
CA VAL A 19 0.79 4.86 -7.09
C VAL A 19 2.08 4.27 -7.66
N THR A 20 3.23 4.80 -7.25
CA THR A 20 4.54 4.12 -7.42
C THR A 20 5.46 4.26 -6.20
N ALA A 21 4.92 4.52 -5.01
CA ALA A 21 5.68 4.51 -3.76
C ALA A 21 5.38 3.23 -2.98
N ILE A 22 6.43 2.50 -2.59
CA ILE A 22 6.32 1.31 -1.73
C ILE A 22 6.03 1.79 -0.31
N ASP A 23 4.75 1.77 0.07
CA ASP A 23 4.31 2.14 1.42
C ASP A 23 4.57 0.98 2.41
N TYR A 24 5.71 1.01 3.11
CA TYR A 24 6.04 0.02 4.15
C TYR A 24 4.98 -0.05 5.25
N TYR A 25 4.40 1.09 5.63
CA TYR A 25 3.31 1.15 6.61
C TYR A 25 2.05 0.44 6.09
N LYS A 26 1.75 0.59 4.80
CA LYS A 26 0.62 -0.09 4.14
C LYS A 26 0.84 -1.60 4.03
N ILE A 27 2.08 -2.03 3.73
CA ILE A 27 2.47 -3.45 3.68
C ILE A 27 2.31 -4.10 5.06
N LEU A 28 2.76 -3.42 6.11
CA LEU A 28 2.59 -3.87 7.49
C LEU A 28 1.13 -3.73 7.99
N GLY A 29 0.27 -3.04 7.25
CA GLY A 29 -1.11 -2.77 7.63
C GLY A 29 -1.23 -1.87 8.86
N VAL A 30 -0.29 -0.93 9.01
CA VAL A 30 -0.25 0.04 10.11
C VAL A 30 -0.42 1.46 9.57
N LYS A 31 -0.91 2.36 10.43
CA LYS A 31 -0.94 3.79 10.12
C LYS A 31 0.49 4.35 10.09
N PRO A 32 0.74 5.44 9.34
CA PRO A 32 2.03 6.13 9.38
C PRO A 32 2.36 6.70 10.77
N ASP A 33 1.34 6.94 11.60
CA ASP A 33 1.46 7.37 13.00
C ASP A 33 1.55 6.18 14.01
N ALA A 34 1.77 4.96 13.52
CA ALA A 34 1.82 3.79 14.39
C ALA A 34 3.07 3.81 15.28
N THR A 35 2.88 3.49 16.56
CA THR A 35 3.98 3.38 17.51
C THR A 35 4.88 2.17 17.21
N GLU A 36 6.14 2.24 17.61
CA GLU A 36 7.11 1.15 17.43
C GLU A 36 6.61 -0.18 18.02
N LYS A 37 5.89 -0.13 19.15
CA LYS A 37 5.27 -1.30 19.79
C LYS A 37 4.22 -1.96 18.87
N GLU A 38 3.43 -1.16 18.17
CA GLU A 38 2.41 -1.64 17.24
C GLU A 38 3.02 -2.24 15.97
N ILE A 39 4.05 -1.58 15.43
CA ILE A 39 4.84 -2.09 14.30
C ILE A 39 5.43 -3.47 14.63
N LYS A 40 6.10 -3.61 15.78
CA LYS A 40 6.68 -4.88 16.23
C LYS A 40 5.61 -5.96 16.44
N ARG A 41 4.42 -5.59 16.94
CA ARG A 41 3.31 -6.54 17.12
C ARG A 41 2.80 -7.06 15.78
N LYS A 42 2.54 -6.17 14.82
CA LYS A 42 2.05 -6.52 13.47
C LYS A 42 3.08 -7.31 12.68
N PHE A 43 4.35 -6.92 12.77
CA PHE A 43 5.46 -7.66 12.15
C PHE A 43 5.53 -9.10 12.65
N ARG A 44 5.47 -9.33 13.97
CA ARG A 44 5.48 -10.70 14.53
C ARG A 44 4.29 -11.54 14.04
N GLN A 45 3.10 -10.94 13.96
CA GLN A 45 1.91 -11.62 13.45
C GLN A 45 2.07 -12.03 11.98
N LEU A 46 2.60 -11.14 11.13
CA LEU A 46 2.85 -11.41 9.72
C LEU A 46 3.98 -12.45 9.54
N ALA A 47 5.05 -12.35 10.33
CA ALA A 47 6.15 -13.30 10.30
C ALA A 47 5.71 -14.72 10.65
N ILE A 48 4.79 -14.89 11.62
CA ILE A 48 4.21 -16.21 11.94
C ILE A 48 3.31 -16.70 10.80
N LYS A 49 2.50 -15.79 10.21
CA LYS A 49 1.59 -16.13 9.12
C LYS A 49 2.32 -16.59 7.86
N TYR A 50 3.42 -15.92 7.52
CA TYR A 50 4.23 -16.22 6.34
C TYR A 50 5.50 -17.01 6.69
N HIS A 51 5.54 -17.64 7.88
CA HIS A 51 6.73 -18.39 8.29
C HIS A 51 6.91 -19.57 7.34
N PRO A 52 8.07 -19.72 6.66
CA PRO A 52 8.28 -20.75 5.64
C PRO A 52 8.21 -22.18 6.22
N ASP A 53 8.46 -22.34 7.52
CA ASP A 53 8.33 -23.63 8.19
C ASP A 53 6.87 -24.08 8.40
N LYS A 54 5.92 -23.13 8.47
CA LYS A 54 4.49 -23.43 8.65
C LYS A 54 3.69 -23.43 7.36
N ASN A 55 4.18 -22.77 6.31
CA ASN A 55 3.61 -22.83 4.98
C ASN A 55 4.63 -23.48 4.03
N LYS A 56 4.81 -24.80 4.21
CA LYS A 56 5.49 -25.69 3.26
C LYS A 56 4.53 -25.94 2.11
N ASP A 57 4.34 -24.95 1.25
CA ASP A 57 3.89 -25.29 -0.09
C ASP A 57 5.08 -25.95 -0.82
N PRO A 58 4.86 -27.08 -1.53
CA PRO A 58 5.89 -27.87 -2.20
C PRO A 58 6.62 -27.12 -3.33
#